data_AF-A0A832MNH4-F1
#
_entry.id   AF-A0A832MNH4-F1
#
_cell.length_a   1.000
_cell.length_b   1.000
_cell.length_c   1.000
_cell.angle_alpha   90.00
_cell.angle_beta   90.00
_cell.angle_gamma   90.00
#
_symmetry.space_group_name_H-M   'P 1'
#
loop_
_entity.id
_entity.type
_entity.pdbx_description
1 polymer ?
#
loop_
_entity_poly.entity_id
_entity_poly.type
_entity_poly.pdbx_seq_one_letter_code
_entity_poly.pdbx_strand_id
1 'polypeptide(L)'
;MSGILLVDKPKGPTSHDVVDEVRKKLNQRRVGHAGTLDPFATGLLIVGVGNATRLLEYLMNHNKVYRVKMKLGLITDTFDITGKIEEERPCNATREEIIETIKSFVGSYVQVPPAYSAKKYKGERLYELARQGRIVRLPPRQVTIHRIEDIEIEDLFVSFTVETSPGTYVRSLCMDIGYKLGCGATAVELRRLSVGPFKVEDAVDVYSLSAEEITKKIIPISKVLHFPKVWINNEAKERVLNGMKIHVKDILYHEQFEKDSIVQVFNEEELLCLARAERRSTFLRTLLHQERNEAVLKPFKVFRES
;
A
#
# COMPACT_ATOMS: atom_id res chain seq x y z
N MET A 1 -3.10 -3.67 -21.82
CA MET A 1 -1.99 -3.27 -20.91
C MET A 1 -2.46 -3.25 -19.47
N SER A 2 -1.84 -4.08 -18.63
CA SER A 2 -2.20 -4.24 -17.22
C SER A 2 -0.96 -4.51 -16.36
N GLY A 3 -0.79 -3.80 -15.25
CA GLY A 3 0.35 -3.99 -14.35
C GLY A 3 0.42 -2.95 -13.24
N ILE A 4 1.53 -2.97 -12.50
CA ILE A 4 1.82 -2.04 -11.41
C ILE A 4 2.86 -1.01 -11.88
N LEU A 5 2.60 0.26 -11.62
CA LEU A 5 3.51 1.37 -11.81
C LEU A 5 3.90 1.92 -10.44
N LEU A 6 5.20 2.10 -10.22
CA LEU A 6 5.73 2.75 -9.03
C LEU A 6 5.93 4.22 -9.33
N VAL A 7 5.26 5.11 -8.59
CA VAL A 7 5.30 6.55 -8.84
C VAL A 7 5.93 7.28 -7.66
N ASP A 8 6.93 8.13 -7.89
CA ASP A 8 7.41 9.06 -6.86
C ASP A 8 6.50 10.29 -6.88
N LYS A 9 5.53 10.33 -5.97
CA LYS A 9 4.56 11.43 -5.90
C LYS A 9 5.29 12.71 -5.47
N PRO A 10 5.23 13.81 -6.26
CA PRO A 10 5.79 15.09 -5.83
C PRO A 10 4.94 15.72 -4.71
N LYS A 11 5.48 16.75 -4.06
CA LYS A 11 4.75 17.54 -3.07
C LYS A 11 3.69 18.38 -3.76
N GLY A 12 2.47 18.45 -3.21
CA GLY A 12 1.38 19.23 -3.77
C GLY A 12 0.18 18.39 -4.21
N PRO A 13 0.29 17.58 -5.28
CA PRO A 13 -0.85 16.82 -5.79
C PRO A 13 -1.33 15.77 -4.79
N THR A 14 -2.63 15.48 -4.83
CA THR A 14 -3.22 14.34 -4.13
C THR A 14 -2.81 13.03 -4.80
N SER A 15 -3.01 11.90 -4.10
CA SER A 15 -2.83 10.57 -4.73
C SER A 15 -3.81 10.32 -5.89
N HIS A 16 -4.98 10.96 -5.87
CA HIS A 16 -5.96 10.87 -6.95
C HIS A 16 -5.51 11.64 -8.20
N ASP A 17 -4.89 12.81 -8.03
CA ASP A 17 -4.35 13.59 -9.16
C ASP A 17 -3.27 12.80 -9.92
N VAL A 18 -2.43 12.04 -9.20
CA VAL A 18 -1.46 11.13 -9.83
C VAL A 18 -2.15 10.05 -10.65
N VAL A 19 -3.22 9.45 -10.10
CA VAL A 19 -4.01 8.44 -10.82
C VAL A 19 -4.64 9.02 -12.08
N ASP A 20 -5.14 10.25 -12.01
CA ASP A 20 -5.75 10.94 -13.13
C ASP A 20 -4.73 11.29 -14.22
N GLU A 21 -3.51 11.69 -13.83
CA GLU A 21 -2.41 11.93 -14.77
C GLU A 21 -2.01 10.64 -15.50
N VAL A 22 -1.84 9.53 -14.78
CA VAL A 22 -1.53 8.22 -15.37
C VAL A 22 -2.66 7.76 -16.30
N ARG A 23 -3.93 7.92 -15.87
CA ARG A 23 -5.11 7.61 -16.69
C ARG A 23 -5.09 8.39 -18.01
N LYS A 24 -4.80 9.68 -17.95
CA LYS A 24 -4.74 10.57 -19.11
C LYS A 24 -3.60 10.19 -20.05
N LYS A 25 -2.37 10.04 -19.54
CA LYS A 25 -1.19 9.71 -20.37
C LYS A 25 -1.31 8.34 -21.04
N LEU A 26 -1.86 7.34 -20.37
CA LEU A 26 -1.98 5.98 -20.90
C LEU A 26 -3.28 5.70 -21.66
N ASN A 27 -4.20 6.67 -21.73
CA ASN A 27 -5.56 6.49 -22.26
C ASN A 27 -6.27 5.24 -21.67
N GLN A 28 -6.07 4.98 -20.38
CA GLN A 28 -6.52 3.75 -19.72
C GLN A 28 -7.57 4.09 -18.66
N ARG A 29 -8.82 3.65 -18.86
CA ARG A 29 -9.92 3.97 -17.94
C ARG A 29 -9.71 3.42 -16.53
N ARG A 30 -9.22 2.19 -16.42
CA ARG A 30 -9.02 1.50 -15.13
C ARG A 30 -7.64 1.80 -14.56
N VAL A 31 -7.57 2.82 -13.69
CA VAL A 31 -6.36 3.16 -12.92
C VAL A 31 -6.77 3.45 -11.48
N GLY A 32 -5.98 2.96 -10.53
CA GLY A 32 -6.17 3.18 -9.09
C GLY A 32 -4.85 3.10 -8.34
N HIS A 33 -4.84 3.33 -7.04
CA HIS A 33 -3.61 3.30 -6.23
C HIS A 33 -3.76 2.47 -4.95
N ALA A 34 -2.65 1.98 -4.41
CA ALA A 34 -2.59 1.29 -3.11
C ALA A 34 -1.89 2.17 -2.07
N GLY A 35 -2.64 2.58 -1.05
CA GLY A 35 -2.11 3.37 0.07
C GLY A 35 -1.95 4.86 -0.26
N THR A 36 -2.94 5.66 0.12
CA THR A 36 -2.95 7.12 -0.04
C THR A 36 -1.71 7.78 0.61
N LEU A 37 -1.15 8.77 -0.07
CA LEU A 37 -0.24 9.78 0.49
C LEU A 37 -0.98 11.11 0.60
N ASP A 38 -0.75 11.79 1.72
CA ASP A 38 -1.25 13.14 1.96
C ASP A 38 -0.64 14.12 0.92
N PRO A 39 -1.30 15.24 0.58
CA PRO A 39 -0.81 16.19 -0.42
C PRO A 39 0.58 16.76 -0.11
N PHE A 40 0.86 17.07 1.16
CA PHE A 40 2.15 17.60 1.61
C PHE A 40 3.28 16.55 1.61
N ALA A 41 2.92 15.27 1.59
CA ALA A 41 3.86 14.16 1.59
C ALA A 41 4.36 13.86 0.18
N THR A 42 5.53 13.27 0.07
CA THR A 42 6.14 12.80 -1.18
C THR A 42 6.47 11.32 -1.14
N GLY A 43 7.00 10.78 -2.22
CA GLY A 43 7.57 9.43 -2.25
C GLY A 43 6.67 8.40 -2.90
N LEU A 44 6.99 7.14 -2.65
CA LEU A 44 6.47 6.00 -3.38
C LEU A 44 4.94 5.90 -3.28
N LEU A 45 4.25 5.91 -4.41
CA LEU A 45 2.84 5.60 -4.59
C LEU A 45 2.71 4.43 -5.57
N ILE A 46 2.11 3.32 -5.12
CA ILE A 46 1.83 2.17 -5.99
C ILE A 46 0.56 2.46 -6.78
N VAL A 47 0.66 2.45 -8.11
CA VAL A 47 -0.45 2.68 -9.04
C VAL A 47 -0.73 1.40 -9.82
N GLY A 48 -1.97 0.93 -9.80
CA GLY A 48 -2.43 -0.20 -10.60
C GLY A 48 -3.06 0.28 -11.90
N VAL A 49 -2.66 -0.32 -13.02
CA VAL A 49 -3.13 -0.01 -14.38
C VAL A 49 -3.88 -1.22 -14.94
N GLY A 50 -5.06 -1.00 -15.52
CA GLY A 50 -5.88 -2.06 -16.10
C GLY A 50 -6.43 -3.03 -15.05
N ASN A 51 -6.36 -4.33 -15.35
CA ASN A 51 -6.82 -5.40 -14.47
C ASN A 51 -6.02 -5.50 -13.15
N ALA A 52 -4.82 -4.91 -13.10
CA ALA A 52 -3.99 -4.85 -11.91
C ALA A 52 -4.62 -4.10 -10.73
N THR A 53 -5.53 -3.17 -11.02
CA THR A 53 -6.30 -2.45 -10.01
C THR A 53 -7.01 -3.38 -9.02
N ARG A 54 -7.41 -4.58 -9.46
CA ARG A 54 -8.10 -5.58 -8.64
C ARG A 54 -7.20 -6.28 -7.62
N LEU A 55 -5.88 -6.10 -7.72
CA LEU A 55 -4.89 -6.73 -6.85
C LEU A 55 -4.17 -5.74 -5.93
N LEU A 56 -4.54 -4.46 -5.99
CA LEU A 56 -4.00 -3.43 -5.10
C LEU A 56 -4.24 -3.74 -3.62
N GLU A 57 -5.29 -4.49 -3.28
CA GLU A 57 -5.58 -4.93 -1.90
C GLU A 57 -4.47 -5.79 -1.29
N TYR A 58 -3.77 -6.58 -2.09
CA TYR A 58 -2.63 -7.39 -1.62
C TYR A 58 -1.43 -6.53 -1.29
N LEU A 59 -1.29 -5.39 -1.98
CA LEU A 59 -0.18 -4.45 -1.80
C LEU A 59 -0.45 -3.47 -0.64
N MET A 60 -1.72 -3.23 -0.32
CA MET A 60 -2.11 -2.35 0.78
C MET A 60 -1.67 -2.84 2.16
N ASN A 61 -1.44 -4.13 2.34
CA ASN A 61 -1.16 -4.74 3.64
C ASN A 61 0.33 -4.88 3.98
N HIS A 62 1.22 -4.35 3.13
CA HIS A 62 2.65 -4.34 3.45
C HIS A 62 3.02 -3.29 4.51
N ASN A 63 4.12 -3.51 5.24
CA ASN A 63 4.74 -2.46 6.02
C ASN A 63 5.19 -1.30 5.12
N LYS A 64 5.33 -0.11 5.72
CA LYS A 64 5.80 1.10 5.00
C LYS A 64 6.92 1.75 5.77
N VAL A 65 7.91 2.24 5.04
CA VAL A 65 9.03 3.02 5.60
C VAL A 65 8.87 4.48 5.17
N TYR A 66 9.03 5.38 6.13
CA TYR A 66 8.94 6.82 5.93
C TYR A 66 10.17 7.53 6.48
N ARG A 67 10.60 8.60 5.80
CA ARG A 67 11.40 9.68 6.40
C ARG A 67 10.44 10.80 6.79
N VAL A 68 10.48 11.23 8.04
CA VAL A 68 9.65 12.33 8.54
C VAL A 68 10.53 13.38 9.17
N LYS A 69 10.15 14.64 9.01
CA LYS A 69 10.66 15.79 9.78
C LYS A 69 9.48 16.41 10.50
N MET A 70 9.60 16.60 11.81
CA MET A 70 8.61 17.26 12.66
C MET A 70 9.19 18.52 13.31
N LYS A 71 8.33 19.52 13.57
CA LYS A 71 8.67 20.69 14.38
C LYS A 71 8.04 20.52 15.76
N LEU A 72 8.87 20.45 16.80
CA LEU A 72 8.45 20.45 18.20
C LEU A 72 7.88 21.82 18.59
N GLY A 73 6.91 21.83 19.50
CA GLY A 73 6.29 23.06 19.99
C GLY A 73 5.24 23.66 19.04
N LEU A 74 4.91 23.00 17.92
CA LEU A 74 3.88 23.47 16.98
C LEU A 74 2.74 22.44 16.89
N ILE A 75 1.50 22.90 17.00
CA ILE A 75 0.30 22.09 16.81
C ILE A 75 -0.59 22.74 15.74
N THR A 76 -0.99 21.96 14.75
CA THR A 76 -1.97 22.34 13.72
C THR A 76 -3.19 21.43 13.73
N ASP A 77 -4.32 21.90 13.21
CA ASP A 77 -5.56 21.12 13.16
C ASP A 77 -5.47 19.84 12.29
N THR A 78 -4.55 19.82 11.32
CA THR A 78 -4.28 18.66 10.45
C THR A 78 -3.12 17.78 10.91
N PHE A 79 -2.36 18.20 11.94
CA PHE A 79 -1.10 17.58 12.38
C PHE A 79 0.00 17.60 11.31
N ASP A 80 -0.14 18.44 10.30
CA ASP A 80 0.89 18.76 9.32
C ASP A 80 0.98 20.26 9.06
N ILE A 81 2.06 20.69 8.40
CA ILE A 81 2.35 22.10 8.14
C ILE A 81 1.33 22.80 7.22
N THR A 82 0.40 22.06 6.61
CA THR A 82 -0.64 22.65 5.76
C THR A 82 -1.90 23.04 6.53
N GLY A 83 -2.00 22.63 7.80
CA GLY A 83 -3.09 22.99 8.69
C GLY A 83 -2.98 24.40 9.26
N LYS A 84 -4.07 24.85 9.88
CA LYS A 84 -4.08 26.09 10.65
C LYS A 84 -3.36 25.85 11.97
N ILE A 85 -2.48 26.78 12.35
CA ILE A 85 -1.83 26.77 13.66
C ILE A 85 -2.91 26.94 14.74
N GLU A 86 -2.98 25.96 15.65
CA GLU A 86 -3.86 26.03 16.83
C GLU A 86 -3.08 26.48 18.05
N GLU A 87 -1.86 25.96 18.23
CA GLU A 87 -1.02 26.28 19.38
C GLU A 87 0.47 26.31 19.00
N GLU A 88 1.22 27.20 19.64
CA GLU A 88 2.67 27.20 19.64
C GLU A 88 3.18 27.31 21.09
N ARG A 89 4.07 26.41 21.49
CA ARG A 89 4.56 26.26 22.87
C ARG A 89 6.09 26.14 22.86
N PRO A 90 6.79 26.65 23.88
CA PRO A 90 8.22 26.38 24.02
C PRO A 90 8.45 24.89 24.26
N CYS A 91 9.50 24.34 23.63
CA CYS A 91 9.99 23.01 23.89
C CYS A 91 11.32 23.11 24.63
N ASN A 92 11.34 22.71 25.90
CA ASN A 92 12.53 22.74 26.74
C ASN A 92 13.18 21.35 26.90
N ALA A 93 12.72 20.36 26.13
CA ALA A 93 13.24 19.00 26.21
C ALA A 93 14.69 18.94 25.72
N THR A 94 15.52 18.17 26.42
CA THR A 94 16.91 17.92 26.02
C THR A 94 16.99 17.00 24.81
N ARG A 95 18.16 16.95 24.17
CA ARG A 95 18.41 16.04 23.05
C ARG A 95 18.17 14.58 23.47
N GLU A 96 18.62 14.22 24.67
CA GLU A 96 18.48 12.88 25.24
C GLU A 96 17.02 12.51 25.47
N GLU A 97 16.22 13.42 26.05
CA GLU A 97 14.78 13.22 26.29
C GLU A 97 14.01 13.04 24.98
N ILE A 98 14.36 13.81 23.94
CA ILE A 98 13.77 13.67 22.60
C ILE A 98 14.06 12.27 22.02
N ILE A 99 15.32 11.83 22.05
CA ILE A 99 15.73 10.53 21.51
C ILE A 99 15.06 9.39 22.28
N GLU A 100 15.06 9.43 23.61
CA GLU A 100 14.42 8.43 24.46
C GLU A 100 12.92 8.36 24.19
N THR A 101 12.26 9.51 24.11
CA THR A 101 10.83 9.59 23.84
C THR A 101 10.49 9.00 22.49
N ILE A 102 11.23 9.35 21.43
CA ILE A 102 11.01 8.79 20.09
C ILE A 102 11.17 7.26 20.11
N LYS A 103 12.25 6.75 20.71
CA LYS A 103 12.52 5.30 20.79
C LYS A 103 11.46 4.55 21.59
N SER A 104 10.83 5.19 22.57
CA SER A 104 9.77 4.58 23.38
C SER A 104 8.50 4.23 22.59
N PHE A 105 8.33 4.74 21.36
CA PHE A 105 7.21 4.38 20.49
C PHE A 105 7.46 3.10 19.66
N VAL A 106 8.69 2.56 19.67
CA VAL A 106 8.98 1.26 19.04
C VAL A 106 8.20 0.16 19.77
N GLY A 107 7.47 -0.65 19.02
CA GLY A 107 6.50 -1.61 19.53
C GLY A 107 5.07 -1.29 19.11
N SER A 108 4.10 -1.88 19.80
CA SER A 108 2.68 -1.67 19.49
C SER A 108 2.04 -0.69 20.47
N TYR A 109 1.25 0.24 19.95
CA TYR A 109 0.43 1.13 20.76
C TYR A 109 -0.89 1.45 20.08
N VAL A 110 -1.79 2.05 20.84
CA VAL A 110 -3.13 2.44 20.39
C VAL A 110 -3.07 3.85 19.86
N GLN A 111 -3.18 4.01 18.54
CA GLN A 111 -3.12 5.30 17.87
C GLN A 111 -4.52 5.81 17.52
N VAL A 112 -4.77 7.10 17.79
CA VAL A 112 -5.96 7.79 17.32
C VAL A 112 -5.71 8.32 15.91
N PRO A 113 -6.51 7.92 14.91
CA PRO A 113 -6.39 8.48 13.56
C PRO A 113 -6.62 10.00 13.57
N PRO A 114 -5.90 10.78 12.75
CA PRO A 114 -6.14 12.21 12.65
C PRO A 114 -7.53 12.47 12.05
N ALA A 115 -8.14 13.60 12.43
CA ALA A 115 -9.44 14.01 11.92
C ALA A 115 -9.44 14.12 10.38
N TYR A 116 -8.35 14.63 9.81
CA TYR A 116 -8.15 14.72 8.36
C TYR A 116 -7.54 13.41 7.81
N SER A 117 -8.39 12.41 7.54
CA SER A 117 -7.95 11.15 6.94
C SER A 117 -8.89 10.62 5.86
N ALA A 118 -8.40 9.69 5.03
CA ALA A 118 -9.18 9.03 3.99
C ALA A 118 -10.16 7.95 4.51
N LYS A 119 -10.19 7.69 5.84
CA LYS A 119 -11.13 6.72 6.41
C LYS A 119 -12.56 7.22 6.27
N LYS A 120 -13.51 6.28 6.21
CA LYS A 120 -14.93 6.58 6.12
C LYS A 120 -15.62 6.50 7.48
N TYR A 121 -16.55 7.42 7.75
CA TYR A 121 -17.51 7.36 8.84
C TYR A 121 -18.91 7.47 8.24
N LYS A 122 -19.77 6.47 8.46
CA LYS A 122 -21.12 6.38 7.89
C LYS A 122 -21.19 6.61 6.36
N GLY A 123 -20.15 6.19 5.63
CA GLY A 123 -20.09 6.27 4.16
C GLY A 123 -19.33 7.49 3.61
N GLU A 124 -19.18 8.54 4.39
CA GLU A 124 -18.48 9.79 4.04
C GLU A 124 -17.02 9.75 4.48
N ARG A 125 -16.09 10.38 3.73
CA ARG A 125 -14.67 10.40 4.11
C ARG A 125 -14.44 11.45 5.20
N LEU A 126 -13.59 11.14 6.18
CA LEU A 126 -13.37 12.03 7.33
C LEU A 126 -12.83 13.40 6.94
N TYR A 127 -11.92 13.49 5.96
CA TYR A 127 -11.43 14.80 5.53
C TYR A 127 -12.54 15.69 4.95
N GLU A 128 -13.61 15.11 4.38
CA GLU A 128 -14.76 15.86 3.85
C GLU A 128 -15.57 16.42 5.01
N LEU A 129 -15.81 15.60 6.04
CA LEU A 129 -16.49 16.02 7.28
C LEU A 129 -15.69 17.09 8.04
N ALA A 130 -14.37 16.92 8.16
CA ALA A 130 -13.50 17.87 8.84
C ALA A 130 -13.51 19.25 8.16
N ARG A 131 -13.48 19.29 6.82
CA ARG A 131 -13.61 20.53 6.04
C ARG A 131 -14.96 21.23 6.21
N GLN A 132 -16.00 20.49 6.61
CA GLN A 132 -17.31 21.05 6.97
C GLN A 132 -17.40 21.47 8.45
N GLY A 133 -16.28 21.45 9.19
CA GLY A 133 -16.23 21.73 10.63
C GLY A 133 -16.73 20.58 11.52
N ARG A 134 -17.04 19.41 10.95
CA ARG A 134 -17.54 18.23 11.67
C ARG A 134 -16.39 17.29 12.01
N ILE A 135 -15.72 17.53 13.14
CA ILE A 135 -14.64 16.68 13.63
C ILE A 135 -15.21 15.38 14.20
N VAL A 136 -15.05 14.28 13.47
CA VAL A 136 -15.41 12.93 13.94
C VAL A 136 -14.16 12.23 14.44
N ARG A 137 -14.16 11.84 15.73
CA ARG A 137 -13.12 11.01 16.32
C ARG A 137 -13.40 9.54 16.03
N LEU A 138 -12.48 8.88 15.32
CA LEU A 138 -12.57 7.43 15.11
C LEU A 138 -12.13 6.66 16.34
N PRO A 139 -12.63 5.42 16.51
CA PRO A 139 -12.09 4.53 17.52
C PRO A 139 -10.58 4.37 17.30
N PRO A 140 -9.78 4.42 18.38
CA PRO A 140 -8.36 4.16 18.31
C PRO A 140 -8.09 2.77 17.71
N ARG A 141 -6.93 2.61 17.06
CA ARG A 141 -6.52 1.33 16.47
C ARG A 141 -5.12 0.97 16.91
N GLN A 142 -4.90 -0.33 17.10
CA GLN A 142 -3.57 -0.85 17.35
C GLN A 142 -2.72 -0.69 16.08
N VAL A 143 -1.56 -0.08 16.23
CA VAL A 143 -0.52 0.06 15.21
C VAL A 143 0.78 -0.46 15.77
N THR A 144 1.74 -0.78 14.90
CA THR A 144 3.08 -1.22 15.31
C THR A 144 4.12 -0.38 14.60
N ILE A 145 5.04 0.16 15.39
CA ILE A 145 6.28 0.78 14.94
C ILE A 145 7.37 -0.27 15.04
N HIS A 146 7.83 -0.77 13.90
CA HIS A 146 8.79 -1.88 13.85
C HIS A 146 10.21 -1.40 14.20
N ARG A 147 10.61 -0.24 13.67
CA ARG A 147 11.88 0.41 14.01
C ARG A 147 11.82 1.91 13.79
N ILE A 148 12.67 2.63 14.52
CA ILE A 148 13.02 4.03 14.27
C ILE A 148 14.54 4.14 14.23
N GLU A 149 15.07 4.80 13.22
CA GLU A 149 16.51 4.97 12.98
C GLU A 149 16.81 6.37 12.41
N ASP A 150 18.10 6.69 12.25
CA ASP A 150 18.59 7.95 11.66
C ASP A 150 18.01 9.22 12.30
N ILE A 151 17.97 9.27 13.64
CA ILE A 151 17.40 10.42 14.37
C ILE A 151 18.38 11.59 14.30
N GLU A 152 17.94 12.68 13.68
CA GLU A 152 18.64 13.95 13.57
C GLU A 152 17.83 15.03 14.28
N ILE A 153 18.50 15.87 15.07
CA ILE A 153 17.89 16.97 15.82
C ILE A 153 18.69 18.23 15.51
N GLU A 154 17.99 19.24 15.00
CA GLU A 154 18.47 20.57 14.67
C GLU A 154 17.46 21.58 15.23
N ASP A 155 17.82 22.24 16.32
CA ASP A 155 16.92 23.10 17.10
C ASP A 155 15.60 22.39 17.47
N LEU A 156 14.47 22.93 17.02
CA LEU A 156 13.13 22.37 17.23
C LEU A 156 12.72 21.37 16.14
N PHE A 157 13.58 21.13 15.15
CA PHE A 157 13.31 20.19 14.08
C PHE A 157 13.95 18.84 14.39
N VAL A 158 13.13 17.80 14.30
CA VAL A 158 13.57 16.43 14.50
C VAL A 158 13.19 15.63 13.27
N SER A 159 14.16 14.92 12.69
CA SER A 159 13.91 14.01 11.58
C SER A 159 14.35 12.60 11.91
N PHE A 160 13.62 11.60 11.38
CA PHE A 160 13.93 10.19 11.60
C PHE A 160 13.29 9.31 10.52
N THR A 161 13.85 8.11 10.37
CA THR A 161 13.31 7.05 9.51
C THR A 161 12.46 6.10 10.37
N VAL A 162 11.27 5.74 9.92
CA VAL A 162 10.35 4.86 10.66
C VAL A 162 9.73 3.79 9.78
N GLU A 163 9.78 2.52 10.22
CA GLU A 163 9.00 1.44 9.63
C GLU A 163 7.72 1.20 10.44
N THR A 164 6.59 1.15 9.76
CA THR A 164 5.26 1.05 10.38
C THR A 164 4.42 -0.07 9.78
N SER A 165 3.53 -0.63 10.58
CA SER A 165 2.45 -1.50 10.12
C SER A 165 1.46 -0.74 9.21
N PRO A 166 0.68 -1.43 8.36
CA PRO A 166 -0.38 -0.80 7.58
C PRO A 166 -1.36 0.02 8.43
N GLY A 167 -1.80 1.16 7.91
CA GLY A 167 -2.84 1.98 8.55
C GLY A 167 -2.34 2.90 9.67
N THR A 168 -1.03 2.92 9.94
CA THR A 168 -0.37 3.87 10.83
C THR A 168 -0.34 5.27 10.21
N TYR A 169 -0.67 6.28 10.99
CA TYR A 169 -0.57 7.69 10.61
C TYR A 169 0.71 8.27 11.20
N VAL A 170 1.67 8.61 10.34
CA VAL A 170 2.94 9.24 10.78
C VAL A 170 2.69 10.62 11.39
N ARG A 171 1.67 11.35 10.91
CA ARG A 171 1.23 12.63 11.52
C ARG A 171 0.80 12.46 12.98
N SER A 172 -0.01 11.44 13.26
CA SER A 172 -0.38 11.11 14.65
C SER A 172 0.84 10.70 15.47
N LEU A 173 1.76 9.91 14.90
CA LEU A 173 3.01 9.55 15.60
C LEU A 173 3.81 10.79 16.01
N CYS A 174 3.95 11.79 15.13
CA CYS A 174 4.60 13.06 15.47
C CYS A 174 3.88 13.76 16.63
N MET A 175 2.56 13.90 16.56
CA MET A 175 1.78 14.50 17.64
C MET A 175 1.92 13.73 18.96
N ASP A 176 1.85 12.40 18.92
CA ASP A 176 1.94 11.55 20.11
C ASP A 176 3.33 11.68 20.77
N ILE A 177 4.41 11.77 19.96
CA ILE A 177 5.76 12.09 20.45
C ILE A 177 5.78 13.48 21.10
N GLY A 178 5.23 14.49 20.42
CA GLY A 178 5.17 15.86 20.93
C GLY A 178 4.37 15.98 22.24
N TYR A 179 3.26 15.25 22.36
CA TYR A 179 2.48 15.18 23.61
C TYR A 179 3.26 14.52 24.73
N LYS A 180 4.01 13.46 24.44
CA LYS A 180 4.86 12.80 25.44
C LYS A 180 6.01 13.70 25.91
N LEU A 181 6.50 14.59 25.04
CA LEU A 181 7.46 15.66 25.38
C LEU A 181 6.81 16.89 26.04
N GLY A 182 5.48 16.96 26.10
CA GLY A 182 4.73 18.07 26.73
C GLY A 182 4.61 19.35 25.90
N CYS A 183 5.17 19.41 24.69
CA CYS A 183 5.18 20.62 23.85
C CYS A 183 4.31 20.52 22.58
N GLY A 184 3.89 19.32 22.19
CA GLY A 184 3.24 19.07 20.90
C GLY A 184 4.25 19.04 19.74
N ALA A 185 3.85 18.48 18.60
CA ALA A 185 4.70 18.46 17.41
C ALA A 185 3.90 18.26 16.12
N THR A 186 4.30 18.94 15.06
CA THR A 186 3.64 18.88 13.74
C THR A 186 4.58 18.32 12.70
N ALA A 187 4.09 17.42 11.82
CA ALA A 187 4.87 16.93 10.69
C ALA A 187 5.05 18.03 9.64
N VAL A 188 6.30 18.42 9.36
CA VAL A 188 6.62 19.46 8.38
C VAL A 188 7.05 18.89 7.03
N GLU A 189 7.66 17.71 7.04
CA GLU A 189 8.00 16.96 5.84
C GLU A 189 7.72 15.48 6.05
N LEU A 190 7.23 14.82 5.01
CA LEU A 190 6.96 13.39 5.04
C LEU A 190 7.26 12.79 3.67
N ARG A 191 8.12 11.78 3.62
CA ARG A 191 8.46 11.05 2.41
C ARG A 191 8.31 9.56 2.64
N ARG A 192 7.52 8.88 1.82
CA ARG A 192 7.43 7.40 1.85
C ARG A 192 8.54 6.79 1.00
N LEU A 193 9.45 6.09 1.65
CA LEU A 193 10.63 5.49 1.02
C LEU A 193 10.30 4.11 0.43
N SER A 194 9.44 3.34 1.08
CA SER A 194 9.08 2.00 0.60
C SER A 194 7.68 1.53 1.02
N VAL A 195 7.17 0.55 0.28
CA VAL A 195 5.95 -0.20 0.59
C VAL A 195 6.26 -1.68 0.34
N GLY A 196 6.47 -2.45 1.42
CA GLY A 196 6.90 -3.84 1.32
C GLY A 196 8.21 -3.96 0.53
N PRO A 197 8.25 -4.78 -0.55
CA PRO A 197 9.46 -4.94 -1.35
C PRO A 197 9.73 -3.76 -2.30
N PHE A 198 8.76 -2.87 -2.52
CA PHE A 198 8.90 -1.76 -3.48
C PHE A 198 9.55 -0.56 -2.83
N LYS A 199 10.54 0.03 -3.50
CA LYS A 199 11.23 1.22 -3.03
C LYS A 199 11.03 2.42 -3.96
N VAL A 200 11.21 3.61 -3.42
CA VAL A 200 11.01 4.87 -4.15
C VAL A 200 12.08 5.09 -5.22
N GLU A 201 13.27 4.49 -5.07
CA GLU A 201 14.35 4.59 -6.05
C GLU A 201 14.00 3.91 -7.39
N ASP A 202 13.07 2.95 -7.37
CA ASP A 202 12.55 2.30 -8.57
C ASP A 202 11.35 3.05 -9.20
N ALA A 203 10.89 4.11 -8.54
CA ALA A 203 9.69 4.84 -8.92
C ALA A 203 9.99 5.92 -9.96
N VAL A 204 8.96 6.31 -10.70
CA VAL A 204 9.06 7.35 -11.72
C VAL A 204 8.24 8.58 -11.36
N ASP A 205 8.66 9.74 -11.84
CA ASP A 205 7.81 10.93 -11.85
C ASP A 205 6.92 10.91 -13.10
N VAL A 206 5.63 10.63 -12.90
CA VAL A 206 4.67 10.55 -14.01
C VAL A 206 4.39 11.90 -14.66
N TYR A 207 4.69 13.02 -14.00
CA TYR A 207 4.47 14.35 -14.57
C TYR A 207 5.51 14.68 -15.64
N SER A 208 6.76 14.22 -15.48
CA SER A 208 7.86 14.46 -16.41
C SER A 208 8.00 13.43 -17.55
N LEU A 209 7.43 12.22 -17.42
CA LEU A 209 7.58 11.18 -18.44
C LEU A 209 6.51 11.19 -19.55
N SER A 210 6.88 10.75 -20.75
CA SER A 210 5.93 10.47 -21.83
C SER A 210 5.11 9.19 -21.59
N ALA A 211 4.02 9.01 -22.35
CA ALA A 211 3.19 7.80 -22.28
C ALA A 211 3.97 6.52 -22.61
N GLU A 212 4.90 6.59 -23.56
CA GLU A 212 5.74 5.45 -23.97
C GLU A 212 6.72 5.05 -22.86
N GLU A 213 7.34 6.03 -22.21
CA GLU A 213 8.26 5.79 -21.10
C GLU A 213 7.53 5.19 -19.89
N ILE A 214 6.34 5.72 -19.55
CA ILE A 214 5.50 5.16 -18.48
C ILE A 214 5.13 3.71 -18.81
N THR A 215 4.74 3.44 -20.06
CA THR A 215 4.37 2.08 -20.52
C THR A 215 5.50 1.08 -20.29
N LYS A 216 6.75 1.44 -20.63
CA LYS A 216 7.94 0.60 -20.44
C LYS A 216 8.26 0.32 -18.96
N LYS A 217 7.76 1.16 -18.05
CA LYS A 217 7.98 1.05 -16.60
C LYS A 217 6.87 0.30 -15.86
N ILE A 218 5.80 -0.11 -16.55
CA ILE A 218 4.74 -0.91 -15.95
C ILE A 218 5.25 -2.33 -15.70
N ILE A 219 5.25 -2.72 -14.43
CA ILE A 219 5.66 -4.03 -13.97
C ILE A 219 4.49 -5.01 -14.18
N PRO A 220 4.69 -6.12 -14.92
CA PRO A 220 3.68 -7.16 -15.05
C PRO A 220 3.27 -7.71 -13.69
N ILE A 221 1.97 -7.94 -13.53
CA ILE A 221 1.42 -8.31 -12.22
C ILE A 221 1.95 -9.66 -11.70
N SER A 222 2.28 -10.57 -12.62
CA SER A 222 2.89 -11.85 -12.33
C SER A 222 4.27 -11.76 -11.67
N LYS A 223 4.97 -10.63 -11.84
CA LYS A 223 6.25 -10.36 -11.19
C LYS A 223 6.10 -9.73 -9.80
N VAL A 224 4.92 -9.18 -9.50
CA VAL A 224 4.62 -8.50 -8.23
C VAL A 224 4.06 -9.49 -7.20
N LEU A 225 3.36 -10.54 -7.66
CA LEU A 225 2.77 -11.54 -6.78
C LEU A 225 3.72 -12.71 -6.50
N HIS A 226 3.86 -13.04 -5.22
CA HIS A 226 4.70 -14.15 -4.73
C HIS A 226 3.88 -15.42 -4.42
N PHE A 227 2.84 -15.70 -5.21
CA PHE A 227 2.04 -16.92 -5.05
C PHE A 227 2.56 -18.03 -5.97
N PRO A 228 2.45 -19.32 -5.56
CA PRO A 228 2.81 -20.44 -6.42
C PRO A 228 2.12 -20.40 -7.78
N LYS A 229 2.82 -20.83 -8.82
CA LYS A 229 2.33 -20.81 -10.21
C LYS A 229 1.84 -22.18 -10.66
N VAL A 230 0.77 -22.17 -11.46
CA VAL A 230 0.18 -23.36 -12.10
C VAL A 230 -0.07 -23.03 -13.57
N TRP A 231 0.35 -23.92 -14.47
CA TRP A 231 0.14 -23.80 -15.91
C TRP A 231 -0.92 -24.77 -16.38
N ILE A 232 -1.89 -24.28 -17.15
CA ILE A 232 -2.99 -25.07 -17.72
C ILE A 232 -2.88 -25.20 -19.23
N ASN A 233 -3.52 -26.23 -19.77
CA ASN A 233 -3.61 -26.46 -21.21
C ASN A 233 -4.51 -25.41 -21.92
N ASN A 234 -4.35 -25.30 -23.24
CA ASN A 234 -5.08 -24.32 -24.06
C ASN A 234 -6.59 -24.62 -24.11
N GLU A 235 -6.99 -25.88 -24.00
CA GLU A 235 -8.40 -26.32 -23.97
C GLU A 235 -9.16 -25.81 -22.72
N ALA A 236 -8.45 -25.52 -21.64
CA ALA A 236 -9.03 -25.01 -20.40
C ALA A 236 -9.13 -23.48 -20.35
N LYS A 237 -8.37 -22.75 -21.19
CA LYS A 237 -8.25 -21.29 -21.13
C LYS A 237 -9.60 -20.57 -21.10
N GLU A 238 -10.46 -20.80 -22.09
CA GLU A 238 -11.76 -20.10 -22.19
C GLU A 238 -12.70 -20.45 -21.03
N ARG A 239 -12.70 -21.71 -20.58
CA ARG A 239 -13.52 -22.12 -19.42
C ARG A 239 -13.06 -21.41 -18.14
N VAL A 240 -11.75 -21.30 -17.93
CA VAL A 240 -11.17 -20.61 -16.77
C VAL A 240 -11.41 -19.10 -16.83
N LEU A 241 -11.32 -18.49 -18.02
CA LEU A 241 -11.66 -17.07 -18.23
C LEU A 241 -13.14 -16.77 -18.00
N ASN A 242 -14.01 -17.78 -18.08
CA ASN A 242 -15.41 -17.69 -17.69
C ASN A 242 -15.66 -18.09 -16.22
N GLY A 243 -14.60 -18.32 -15.43
CA GLY A 243 -14.66 -18.58 -14.00
C GLY A 243 -14.93 -20.04 -13.60
N MET A 244 -14.87 -20.98 -14.54
CA MET A 244 -15.04 -22.40 -14.23
C MET A 244 -13.89 -22.94 -13.39
N LYS A 245 -14.18 -23.94 -12.55
CA LYS A 245 -13.15 -24.64 -11.77
C LYS A 245 -12.16 -25.36 -12.68
N ILE A 246 -10.90 -25.41 -12.23
CA ILE A 246 -9.80 -26.07 -12.93
C ILE A 246 -9.68 -27.49 -12.38
N HIS A 247 -9.72 -28.46 -13.27
CA HIS A 247 -9.60 -29.87 -12.92
C HIS A 247 -8.16 -30.36 -13.06
N VAL A 248 -7.83 -31.47 -12.42
CA VAL A 248 -6.46 -32.00 -12.43
C VAL A 248 -5.93 -32.28 -13.84
N LYS A 249 -6.79 -32.72 -14.77
CA LYS A 249 -6.42 -32.95 -16.18
C LYS A 249 -6.17 -31.66 -16.97
N ASP A 250 -6.63 -30.50 -16.46
CA ASP A 250 -6.36 -29.21 -17.09
C ASP A 250 -4.92 -28.72 -16.81
N ILE A 251 -4.25 -29.25 -15.76
CA ILE A 251 -2.94 -28.78 -15.29
C ILE A 251 -1.80 -29.50 -16.03
N LEU A 252 -0.88 -28.72 -16.60
CA LEU A 252 0.34 -29.20 -17.25
C LEU A 252 1.53 -29.26 -16.27
N TYR A 253 1.78 -28.14 -15.58
CA TYR A 253 2.89 -27.97 -14.65
C TYR A 253 2.44 -27.14 -13.45
N HIS A 254 3.10 -27.32 -12.31
CA HIS A 254 2.83 -26.52 -11.13
C HIS A 254 4.04 -26.42 -10.19
N GLU A 255 4.14 -25.30 -9.49
CA GLU A 255 4.98 -25.15 -8.30
C GLU A 255 4.32 -25.85 -7.10
N GLN A 256 5.04 -25.97 -5.97
CA GLN A 256 4.46 -26.53 -4.76
C GLN A 256 3.45 -25.56 -4.12
N PHE A 257 2.28 -26.07 -3.74
CA PHE A 257 1.26 -25.29 -3.05
C PHE A 257 0.46 -26.15 -2.08
N GLU A 258 -0.04 -25.50 -1.03
CA GLU A 258 -0.84 -26.13 0.02
C GLU A 258 -2.33 -25.94 -0.24
N LYS A 259 -3.15 -26.72 0.48
CA LYS A 259 -4.61 -26.51 0.45
C LYS A 259 -4.93 -25.10 0.96
N ASP A 260 -5.94 -24.47 0.37
CA ASP A 260 -6.45 -23.13 0.67
C ASP A 260 -5.50 -21.97 0.33
N SER A 261 -4.28 -22.24 -0.16
CA SER A 261 -3.38 -21.21 -0.64
C SER A 261 -3.90 -20.56 -1.94
N ILE A 262 -3.48 -19.32 -2.17
CA ILE A 262 -3.69 -18.62 -3.44
C ILE A 262 -2.61 -19.10 -4.42
N VAL A 263 -2.98 -19.34 -5.68
CA VAL A 263 -2.06 -19.66 -6.77
C VAL A 263 -2.31 -18.75 -7.97
N GLN A 264 -1.27 -18.51 -8.76
CA GLN A 264 -1.32 -17.85 -10.06
C GLN A 264 -1.53 -18.89 -11.15
N VAL A 265 -2.59 -18.73 -11.96
CA VAL A 265 -2.91 -19.66 -13.04
C VAL A 265 -2.53 -19.04 -14.37
N PHE A 266 -1.63 -19.71 -15.08
CA PHE A 266 -1.10 -19.32 -16.37
C PHE A 266 -1.58 -20.23 -17.49
N ASN A 267 -1.69 -19.67 -18.68
CA ASN A 267 -1.66 -20.42 -19.91
C ASN A 267 -0.51 -19.85 -20.75
N GLU A 268 0.46 -20.70 -21.08
CA GLU A 268 1.75 -20.26 -21.64
C GLU A 268 2.39 -19.15 -20.76
N GLU A 269 2.56 -17.94 -21.28
CA GLU A 269 3.11 -16.78 -20.54
C GLU A 269 2.02 -15.87 -19.93
N GLU A 270 0.75 -16.10 -20.26
CA GLU A 270 -0.37 -15.24 -19.89
C GLU A 270 -0.94 -15.62 -18.51
N LEU A 271 -1.00 -14.66 -17.59
CA LEU A 271 -1.70 -14.84 -16.32
C LEU A 271 -3.21 -14.73 -16.52
N LEU A 272 -3.92 -15.84 -16.42
CA LEU A 272 -5.37 -15.90 -16.59
C LEU A 272 -6.15 -15.53 -15.34
N CYS A 273 -5.75 -16.03 -14.17
CA CYS A 273 -6.47 -15.77 -12.93
C CYS A 273 -5.64 -16.02 -11.66
N LEU A 274 -6.17 -15.55 -10.53
CA LEU A 274 -5.85 -16.11 -9.22
C LEU A 274 -6.93 -17.11 -8.82
N ALA A 275 -6.48 -18.26 -8.31
CA ALA A 275 -7.33 -19.33 -7.85
C ALA A 275 -6.97 -19.75 -6.41
N ARG A 276 -7.93 -20.33 -5.70
CA ARG A 276 -7.72 -20.96 -4.40
C ARG A 276 -7.57 -22.47 -4.60
N ALA A 277 -6.56 -23.05 -3.98
CA ALA A 277 -6.31 -24.49 -4.04
C ALA A 277 -7.32 -25.26 -3.18
N GLU A 278 -8.09 -26.18 -3.77
CA GLU A 278 -9.04 -27.06 -3.04
C GLU A 278 -8.33 -28.32 -2.48
N ARG A 279 -7.09 -28.55 -2.92
CA ARG A 279 -6.19 -29.65 -2.55
C ARG A 279 -4.75 -29.15 -2.51
N ARG A 280 -3.87 -29.88 -1.83
CA ARG A 280 -2.41 -29.69 -1.86
C ARG A 280 -1.81 -30.30 -3.12
N SER A 281 -0.73 -29.72 -3.64
CA SER A 281 -0.14 -30.08 -4.94
C SER A 281 0.34 -31.54 -5.01
N THR A 282 0.79 -32.11 -3.89
CA THR A 282 1.22 -33.51 -3.79
C THR A 282 0.10 -34.51 -4.05
N PHE A 283 -1.16 -34.14 -3.77
CA PHE A 283 -2.32 -35.01 -3.97
C PHE A 283 -2.74 -35.11 -5.43
N LEU A 284 -2.28 -34.20 -6.30
CA LEU A 284 -2.62 -34.22 -7.73
C LEU A 284 -2.14 -35.49 -8.42
N ARG A 285 -0.95 -35.99 -8.06
CA ARG A 285 -0.40 -37.25 -8.59
C ARG A 285 -1.29 -38.44 -8.24
N THR A 286 -1.83 -38.48 -7.02
CA THR A 286 -2.76 -39.53 -6.58
C THR A 286 -4.05 -39.49 -7.40
N LEU A 287 -4.62 -38.30 -7.64
CA LEU A 287 -5.82 -38.15 -8.47
C LEU A 287 -5.60 -38.64 -9.90
N LEU A 288 -4.46 -38.29 -10.51
CA LEU A 288 -4.09 -38.76 -11.84
C LEU A 288 -3.91 -40.28 -11.88
N HIS A 289 -3.24 -40.87 -10.89
CA HIS A 289 -3.03 -42.32 -10.83
C HIS A 289 -4.33 -43.11 -10.63
N GLN A 290 -5.29 -42.53 -9.92
CA GLN A 290 -6.64 -43.11 -9.73
C GLN A 290 -7.61 -42.76 -10.87
N GLU A 291 -7.14 -42.12 -11.95
CA GLU A 291 -7.95 -41.65 -13.09
C GLU A 291 -9.10 -40.71 -12.71
N ARG A 292 -9.01 -40.04 -11.55
CA ARG A 292 -10.04 -39.13 -11.03
C ARG A 292 -9.82 -37.71 -11.54
N ASN A 293 -10.74 -37.21 -12.38
CA ASN A 293 -10.70 -35.82 -12.85
C ASN A 293 -11.44 -34.88 -11.89
N GLU A 294 -10.89 -34.63 -10.71
CA GLU A 294 -11.48 -33.69 -9.74
C GLU A 294 -11.10 -32.24 -9.99
N ALA A 295 -11.98 -31.32 -9.58
CA ALA A 295 -11.65 -29.91 -9.44
C ALA A 295 -10.63 -29.71 -8.32
N VAL A 296 -9.55 -29.00 -8.63
CA VAL A 296 -8.40 -28.83 -7.73
C VAL A 296 -8.08 -27.36 -7.47
N LEU A 297 -8.49 -26.45 -8.37
CA LEU A 297 -8.39 -25.01 -8.16
C LEU A 297 -9.73 -24.33 -8.46
N LYS A 298 -10.09 -23.36 -7.63
CA LYS A 298 -11.28 -22.52 -7.81
C LYS A 298 -10.86 -21.08 -8.12
N PRO A 299 -11.04 -20.59 -9.37
CA PRO A 299 -10.79 -19.20 -9.71
C PRO A 299 -11.64 -18.25 -8.87
N PHE A 300 -11.06 -17.14 -8.43
CA PHE A 300 -11.79 -16.09 -7.72
C PHE A 300 -11.47 -14.67 -8.22
N LYS A 301 -10.37 -14.49 -8.97
CA LYS A 301 -10.08 -13.25 -9.73
C LYS A 301 -9.56 -13.58 -11.12
N VAL A 302 -10.42 -13.43 -12.11
CA VAL A 302 -10.09 -13.70 -13.52
C VAL A 302 -9.69 -12.42 -14.26
N PHE A 303 -8.59 -12.44 -15.01
CA PHE A 303 -8.05 -11.31 -15.75
C PHE A 303 -8.38 -11.45 -17.23
N ARG A 304 -9.61 -11.12 -17.62
CA ARG A 304 -9.99 -11.02 -19.03
C ARG A 304 -9.51 -9.69 -19.58
N GLU A 305 -8.70 -9.69 -20.62
CA GLU A 305 -8.48 -8.48 -21.41
C GLU A 305 -9.77 -8.15 -22.16
N SER A 306 -10.20 -6.89 -22.04
CA SER A 306 -11.42 -6.35 -22.65
C SER A 306 -11.09 -5.60 -23.92
#